data_AF-A0A7C3MJM9-F1
#
_entry.id   AF-A0A7C3MJM9-F1
#
_cell.length_a   1.000
_cell.length_b   1.000
_cell.length_c   1.000
_cell.angle_alpha   90.00
_cell.angle_beta   90.00
_cell.angle_gamma   90.00
#
_symmetry.space_group_name_H-M   'P 1'
#
loop_
_entity.id
_entity.type
_entity.pdbx_description
1 polymer ?
#
loop_
_entity_poly.entity_id
_entity_poly.type
_entity_poly.pdbx_seq_one_letter_code
_entity_poly.pdbx_strand_id
1 'polypeptide(L)'
;MKKKSISKKRSLWQIISLLIVNSYFLAPWGKHIPVPVFNCYSCPLASFACPIGTLQHFIVLHQFPFFTLGILFLSGLLLGRYFCGWLCPFGFIQDLLYKIPVRKIRIENRFATFIRWSILIILVILIPYFTLEPWFCKLCPAGTLEAGIPQVLIHPPLRNLIGFLFAIKILFLILFIVSSMFISRLFCRFICPLGTILSVFNKISFYHLEVKPTCPSCSLCKTKCPVNIEVNKDPNSPHCIRCHECFICGQVEWKIK
;
A
#
# COMPACT_ATOMS: atom_id res chain seq x y z
N MET A 1 -19.01 3.67 -21.41
CA MET A 1 -19.63 4.20 -20.15
C MET A 1 -19.18 3.48 -18.87
N LYS A 2 -19.03 2.13 -18.84
CA LYS A 2 -18.64 1.36 -17.62
C LYS A 2 -17.35 1.84 -16.89
N LYS A 3 -16.31 2.25 -17.63
CA LYS A 3 -15.00 2.65 -17.05
C LYS A 3 -15.06 3.87 -16.12
N LYS A 4 -15.81 4.92 -16.50
CA LYS A 4 -15.91 6.18 -15.73
C LYS A 4 -16.62 5.94 -14.39
N SER A 5 -17.51 4.94 -14.32
CA SER A 5 -18.21 4.51 -13.12
C SER A 5 -17.27 3.83 -12.10
N ILE A 6 -16.44 2.87 -12.55
CA ILE A 6 -15.57 2.10 -11.64
C ILE A 6 -14.51 2.99 -10.98
N SER A 7 -13.85 3.87 -11.76
CA SER A 7 -12.82 4.77 -11.22
C SER A 7 -13.40 5.78 -10.21
N LYS A 8 -14.61 6.30 -10.46
CA LYS A 8 -15.32 7.18 -9.52
C LYS A 8 -15.72 6.44 -8.24
N LYS A 9 -16.29 5.23 -8.34
CA LYS A 9 -16.64 4.39 -7.18
C LYS A 9 -15.40 4.08 -6.34
N ARG A 10 -14.27 3.73 -6.97
CA ARG A 10 -13.02 3.48 -6.26
C ARG A 10 -12.50 4.73 -5.54
N SER A 11 -12.52 5.87 -6.20
CA SER A 11 -12.09 7.14 -5.57
C SER A 11 -12.98 7.49 -4.37
N LEU A 12 -14.30 7.24 -4.46
CA LEU A 12 -15.23 7.44 -3.36
C LEU A 12 -14.89 6.56 -2.15
N TRP A 13 -14.70 5.25 -2.37
CA TRP A 13 -14.29 4.32 -1.31
C TRP A 13 -12.94 4.69 -0.68
N GLN A 14 -11.98 5.14 -1.50
CA GLN A 14 -10.69 5.61 -1.03
C GLN A 14 -10.80 6.86 -0.15
N ILE A 15 -11.68 7.81 -0.51
CA ILE A 15 -11.94 9.01 0.29
C ILE A 15 -12.64 8.65 1.60
N ILE A 16 -13.66 7.79 1.55
CA ILE A 16 -14.37 7.32 2.76
C ILE A 16 -13.38 6.62 3.70
N SER A 17 -12.53 5.74 3.16
CA SER A 17 -11.50 5.05 3.94
C SER A 17 -10.47 6.02 4.52
N LEU A 18 -10.02 7.01 3.75
CA LEU A 18 -9.10 8.06 4.23
C LEU A 18 -9.70 8.79 5.44
N LEU A 19 -10.98 9.17 5.37
CA LEU A 19 -11.68 9.83 6.47
C LEU A 19 -11.83 8.91 7.67
N ILE A 20 -12.27 7.66 7.50
CA ILE A 20 -12.45 6.71 8.61
C ILE A 20 -11.14 6.39 9.32
N VAL A 21 -10.06 6.17 8.56
CA VAL A 21 -8.75 5.80 9.10
C VAL A 21 -8.06 7.00 9.79
N ASN A 22 -8.43 8.24 9.46
CA ASN A 22 -7.82 9.46 10.00
C ASN A 22 -8.82 10.41 10.72
N SER A 23 -9.97 9.93 11.16
CA SER A 23 -11.00 10.79 11.77
C SER A 23 -10.83 11.01 13.27
N TYR A 24 -9.83 10.40 13.92
CA TYR A 24 -9.67 10.32 15.38
C TYR A 24 -10.84 9.69 16.16
N PHE A 25 -12.04 9.63 15.58
CA PHE A 25 -13.27 9.18 16.23
C PHE A 25 -13.16 7.75 16.76
N LEU A 26 -12.51 6.87 16.00
CA LEU A 26 -12.28 5.48 16.40
C LEU A 26 -10.93 5.28 17.09
N ALA A 27 -10.11 6.33 17.27
CA ALA A 27 -8.77 6.23 17.83
C ALA A 27 -8.70 5.60 19.23
N PRO A 28 -9.63 5.88 20.18
CA PRO A 28 -9.55 5.30 21.52
C PRO A 28 -9.63 3.77 21.54
N TRP A 29 -10.36 3.16 20.59
CA TRP A 29 -10.62 1.72 20.57
C TRP A 29 -9.86 1.02 19.43
N GLY A 30 -9.73 1.68 18.28
CA GLY A 30 -9.17 1.11 17.06
C GLY A 30 -7.64 1.13 16.99
N LYS A 31 -6.95 1.97 17.77
CA LYS A 31 -5.47 2.08 17.73
C LYS A 31 -4.73 0.77 18.06
N HIS A 32 -5.40 -0.19 18.69
CA HIS A 32 -4.84 -1.51 18.99
C HIS A 32 -5.09 -2.54 17.88
N ILE A 33 -5.93 -2.23 16.90
CA ILE A 33 -6.33 -3.15 15.83
C ILE A 33 -5.47 -2.86 14.58
N PRO A 34 -4.62 -3.79 14.13
CA PRO A 34 -3.85 -3.63 12.91
C PRO A 34 -4.71 -3.95 11.69
N VAL A 35 -5.13 -2.94 10.94
CA VAL A 35 -5.88 -3.15 9.68
C VAL A 35 -4.90 -3.32 8.51
N PRO A 36 -5.25 -4.08 7.44
CA PRO A 36 -4.39 -4.35 6.29
C PRO A 36 -4.30 -3.15 5.33
N VAL A 37 -4.16 -1.94 5.87
CA VAL A 37 -3.89 -0.69 5.16
C VAL A 37 -2.65 -0.04 5.75
N PHE A 38 -2.06 0.85 4.96
CA PHE A 38 -0.87 1.56 5.39
C PHE A 38 -1.28 2.87 6.05
N ASN A 39 -0.98 3.01 7.35
CA ASN A 39 -1.22 4.21 8.15
C ASN A 39 -0.09 4.36 9.19
N CYS A 40 0.08 5.54 9.79
CA CYS A 40 1.09 5.76 10.82
C CYS A 40 0.48 5.73 12.24
N TYR A 41 1.00 4.88 13.12
CA TYR A 41 0.56 4.82 14.53
C TYR A 41 0.83 6.12 15.30
N SER A 42 1.93 6.82 14.98
CA SER A 42 2.32 8.08 15.60
C SER A 42 1.47 9.27 15.15
N CYS A 43 0.60 9.10 14.14
CA CYS A 43 -0.28 10.17 13.71
C CYS A 43 -1.37 10.38 14.79
N PRO A 44 -1.59 11.61 15.29
CA PRO A 44 -2.59 11.86 16.32
C PRO A 44 -3.98 11.44 15.84
N LEU A 45 -4.28 11.66 14.56
CA LEU A 45 -5.57 11.41 13.91
C LEU A 45 -5.81 9.94 13.52
N ALA A 46 -4.81 9.06 13.62
CA ALA A 46 -4.95 7.67 13.18
C ALA A 46 -5.95 6.90 14.07
N SER A 47 -6.95 6.32 13.43
CA SER A 47 -7.96 5.46 14.06
C SER A 47 -7.47 4.04 14.33
N PHE A 48 -6.44 3.57 13.61
CA PHE A 48 -5.98 2.18 13.64
C PHE A 48 -4.45 2.03 13.73
N ALA A 49 -3.95 0.82 13.96
CA ALA A 49 -2.52 0.54 13.92
C ALA A 49 -2.02 0.09 12.54
N CYS A 50 -0.75 0.40 12.27
CA CYS A 50 -0.02 -0.10 11.11
C CYS A 50 0.43 -1.54 11.38
N PRO A 51 0.02 -2.53 10.56
CA PRO A 51 0.43 -3.91 10.77
C PRO A 51 1.96 -4.07 10.68
N ILE A 52 2.62 -3.30 9.81
CA ILE A 52 4.08 -3.36 9.66
C ILE A 52 4.78 -2.78 10.90
N GLY A 53 4.28 -1.68 11.44
CA GLY A 53 4.83 -1.12 12.67
C GLY A 53 4.68 -2.07 13.85
N THR A 54 3.51 -2.72 13.96
CA THR A 54 3.27 -3.76 14.97
C THR A 54 4.21 -4.95 14.78
N LEU A 55 4.37 -5.46 13.55
CA LEU A 55 5.33 -6.55 13.26
C LEU A 55 6.76 -6.17 13.68
N GLN A 56 7.22 -4.97 13.33
CA GLN A 56 8.58 -4.53 13.70
C GLN A 56 8.74 -4.39 15.22
N HIS A 57 7.73 -3.89 15.92
CA HIS A 57 7.76 -3.79 17.37
C HIS A 57 7.92 -5.16 18.03
N PHE A 58 7.16 -6.16 17.60
CA PHE A 58 7.27 -7.52 18.12
C PHE A 58 8.59 -8.21 17.73
N ILE A 59 9.14 -7.94 16.54
CA ILE A 59 10.47 -8.41 16.13
C ILE A 59 11.56 -7.86 17.05
N VAL A 60 11.51 -6.57 17.37
CA VAL A 60 12.46 -5.95 18.32
C VAL A 60 12.37 -6.61 19.69
N LEU A 61 11.15 -6.94 20.15
CA LEU A 61 10.92 -7.65 21.40
C LEU A 61 11.21 -9.17 21.33
N HIS A 62 11.61 -9.70 20.17
CA HIS A 62 11.81 -11.14 19.93
C HIS A 62 10.58 -11.99 20.25
N GLN A 63 9.39 -11.41 20.10
CA GLN A 63 8.11 -12.06 20.37
C GLN A 63 7.34 -12.31 19.08
N PHE A 64 6.49 -13.33 19.09
CA PHE A 64 5.70 -13.69 17.91
C PHE A 64 4.37 -12.91 17.85
N PRO A 65 4.11 -12.12 16.78
CA PRO A 65 2.92 -11.29 16.67
C PRO A 65 1.71 -12.08 16.14
N PHE A 66 1.21 -13.05 16.91
CA PHE A 66 0.11 -13.94 16.50
C PHE A 66 -1.13 -13.19 16.00
N PHE A 67 -1.56 -12.15 16.72
CA PHE A 67 -2.74 -11.36 16.37
C PHE A 67 -2.60 -10.62 15.04
N THR A 68 -1.48 -9.93 14.83
CA THR A 68 -1.21 -9.18 13.59
C THR A 68 -1.08 -10.12 12.40
N LEU A 69 -0.35 -11.23 12.56
CA LEU A 69 -0.21 -12.23 11.51
C LEU A 69 -1.55 -12.89 11.18
N GLY A 70 -2.38 -13.19 12.18
CA GLY A 70 -3.72 -13.72 12.00
C GLY A 70 -4.62 -12.79 11.17
N ILE A 71 -4.62 -11.49 11.48
CA ILE A 71 -5.39 -10.51 10.69
C ILE A 71 -4.85 -10.38 9.26
N LEU A 72 -3.52 -10.30 9.08
CA LEU A 72 -2.92 -10.23 7.74
C LEU A 72 -3.19 -11.49 6.92
N PHE A 73 -3.15 -12.65 7.56
CA PHE A 73 -3.44 -13.93 6.93
C PHE A 73 -4.91 -14.03 6.51
N LEU A 74 -5.84 -13.73 7.42
CA LEU A 74 -7.27 -13.78 7.13
C LEU A 74 -7.67 -12.75 6.07
N SER A 75 -7.19 -11.52 6.20
CA SER A 75 -7.47 -10.46 5.21
C SER A 75 -6.83 -10.77 3.84
N GLY A 76 -5.62 -11.34 3.84
CA GLY A 76 -4.95 -11.84 2.65
C GLY A 76 -5.71 -12.97 1.97
N LEU A 77 -6.15 -13.98 2.72
CA LEU A 77 -6.93 -15.10 2.18
C LEU A 77 -8.30 -14.68 1.67
N LEU A 78 -8.98 -13.75 2.33
CA LEU A 78 -10.30 -13.32 1.86
C LEU A 78 -10.18 -12.45 0.60
N LEU A 79 -9.31 -11.43 0.65
CA LEU A 79 -9.33 -10.32 -0.31
C LEU A 79 -7.97 -10.01 -0.94
N GLY A 80 -6.89 -10.60 -0.47
CA GLY A 80 -5.51 -10.39 -0.96
C GLY A 80 -5.15 -8.90 -0.98
N ARG A 81 -4.66 -8.42 -2.13
CA ARG A 81 -4.28 -7.00 -2.30
C ARG A 81 -5.45 -6.04 -2.60
N TYR A 82 -6.70 -6.47 -2.47
CA TYR A 82 -7.86 -5.59 -2.68
C TYR A 82 -7.82 -4.35 -1.77
N PHE A 83 -7.38 -4.50 -0.52
CA PHE A 83 -7.19 -3.38 0.42
C PHE A 83 -6.25 -2.30 -0.13
N CYS A 84 -5.15 -2.70 -0.78
CA CYS A 84 -4.23 -1.76 -1.43
C CYS A 84 -4.93 -1.00 -2.59
N GLY A 85 -5.86 -1.64 -3.29
CA GLY A 85 -6.61 -1.06 -4.41
C GLY A 85 -7.64 -0.03 -3.98
N TRP A 86 -8.43 -0.37 -2.95
CA TRP A 86 -9.68 0.30 -2.61
C TRP A 86 -9.67 1.07 -1.29
N LEU A 87 -8.92 0.62 -0.29
CA LEU A 87 -9.02 1.15 1.08
C LEU A 87 -7.76 1.90 1.53
N CYS A 88 -6.59 1.59 0.97
CA CYS A 88 -5.34 2.20 1.42
C CYS A 88 -5.27 3.71 1.09
N PRO A 89 -5.16 4.60 2.09
CA PRO A 89 -5.09 6.06 1.87
C PRO A 89 -3.81 6.46 1.14
N PHE A 90 -2.69 5.82 1.46
CA PHE A 90 -1.42 6.06 0.77
C PHE A 90 -1.45 5.63 -0.70
N GLY A 91 -2.27 4.63 -1.03
CA GLY A 91 -2.53 4.25 -2.42
C GLY A 91 -3.32 5.33 -3.18
N PHE A 92 -4.30 5.95 -2.52
CA PHE A 92 -5.09 7.05 -3.08
C PHE A 92 -4.24 8.29 -3.37
N ILE A 93 -3.34 8.67 -2.47
CA ILE A 93 -2.40 9.78 -2.68
C ILE A 93 -1.56 9.54 -3.94
N GLN A 94 -1.01 8.32 -4.11
CA GLN A 94 -0.26 7.96 -5.33
C GLN A 94 -1.12 8.01 -6.59
N ASP A 95 -2.37 7.54 -6.52
CA ASP A 95 -3.30 7.62 -7.65
C ASP A 95 -3.63 9.08 -8.01
N LEU A 96 -3.68 9.98 -7.02
CA LEU A 96 -3.89 11.41 -7.23
C LEU A 96 -2.65 12.09 -7.82
N LEU A 97 -1.46 11.83 -7.30
CA LEU A 97 -0.18 12.32 -7.83
C LEU A 97 0.03 11.88 -9.28
N TYR A 98 -0.37 10.65 -9.62
CA TYR A 98 -0.27 10.15 -10.98
C TYR A 98 -1.22 10.85 -11.97
N LYS A 99 -2.27 11.56 -11.52
CA LYS A 99 -3.13 12.35 -12.42
C LYS A 99 -2.47 13.62 -12.95
N ILE A 100 -1.37 14.08 -12.33
CA ILE A 100 -0.65 15.28 -12.79
C ILE A 100 -0.10 15.02 -14.20
N PRO A 101 -0.31 15.92 -15.18
CA PRO A 101 0.02 15.69 -16.59
C PRO A 101 1.53 15.81 -16.87
N VAL A 102 2.32 14.88 -16.34
CA VAL A 102 3.74 14.70 -16.64
C VAL A 102 3.97 13.45 -17.50
N ARG A 103 5.16 13.34 -18.11
CA ARG A 103 5.57 12.15 -18.88
C ARG A 103 5.43 10.89 -18.02
N LYS A 104 4.65 9.91 -18.47
CA LYS A 104 4.41 8.67 -17.72
C LYS A 104 5.38 7.58 -18.11
N ILE A 105 5.98 6.92 -17.12
CA ILE A 105 6.94 5.84 -17.30
C ILE A 105 6.29 4.51 -16.88
N ARG A 106 6.36 3.50 -17.75
CA ARG A 106 5.90 2.14 -17.47
C ARG A 106 7.11 1.25 -17.21
N ILE A 107 7.29 0.86 -15.96
CA ILE A 107 8.37 -0.04 -15.53
C ILE A 107 7.89 -1.48 -15.53
N GLU A 108 8.78 -2.42 -15.84
CA GLU A 108 8.54 -3.86 -15.76
C GLU A 108 8.52 -4.37 -14.31
N ASN A 109 7.75 -5.41 -14.01
CA ASN A 109 7.53 -5.85 -12.63
C ASN A 109 8.64 -6.74 -12.04
N ARG A 110 9.59 -7.23 -12.86
CA ARG A 110 10.69 -8.09 -12.37
C ARG A 110 11.57 -7.36 -11.34
N PHE A 111 12.08 -6.18 -11.69
CA PHE A 111 12.87 -5.36 -10.77
C PHE A 111 12.07 -4.94 -9.53
N ALA A 112 10.79 -4.61 -9.70
CA ALA A 112 9.90 -4.28 -8.59
C ALA A 112 9.75 -5.43 -7.59
N THR A 113 9.71 -6.67 -8.09
CA THR A 113 9.64 -7.87 -7.24
C THR A 113 10.87 -8.02 -6.38
N PHE A 114 12.06 -7.92 -6.98
CA PHE A 114 13.31 -8.06 -6.25
C PHE A 114 13.44 -6.99 -5.15
N ILE A 115 13.18 -5.72 -5.49
CA ILE A 115 13.33 -4.60 -4.55
C ILE A 115 12.37 -4.72 -3.37
N ARG A 116 11.09 -5.02 -3.61
CA ARG A 116 10.10 -5.09 -2.52
C ARG A 116 10.36 -6.26 -1.55
N TRP A 117 10.84 -7.40 -2.05
CA TRP A 117 11.24 -8.54 -1.21
C TRP A 117 12.52 -8.24 -0.43
N SER A 118 13.49 -7.58 -1.07
CA SER A 118 14.71 -7.13 -0.38
C SER A 118 14.37 -6.17 0.77
N ILE A 119 13.46 -5.22 0.55
CA ILE A 119 13.01 -4.29 1.61
C ILE A 119 12.29 -5.04 2.74
N LEU A 120 11.42 -6.00 2.41
CA LEU A 120 10.74 -6.81 3.44
C LEU A 120 11.74 -7.60 4.29
N ILE A 121 12.67 -8.32 3.67
CA ILE A 121 13.62 -9.17 4.39
C ILE A 121 14.66 -8.34 5.14
N ILE A 122 15.28 -7.37 4.48
CA ILE A 122 16.40 -6.62 5.04
C ILE A 122 15.88 -5.54 6.00
N LEU A 123 14.97 -4.67 5.55
CA LEU A 123 14.60 -3.46 6.30
C LEU A 123 13.49 -3.69 7.34
N VAL A 124 12.61 -4.68 7.12
CA VAL A 124 11.52 -4.98 8.07
C VAL A 124 11.87 -6.11 9.03
N ILE A 125 12.65 -7.11 8.61
CA ILE A 125 12.98 -8.28 9.44
C ILE A 125 14.41 -8.19 9.99
N LEU A 126 15.43 -8.22 9.11
CA LEU A 126 16.83 -8.40 9.50
C LEU A 126 17.37 -7.23 10.32
N ILE A 127 17.21 -5.99 9.82
CA ILE A 127 17.76 -4.81 10.47
C ILE A 127 17.13 -4.60 11.87
N PRO A 128 15.78 -4.57 12.04
CA PRO A 128 15.18 -4.40 13.36
C PRO A 128 15.53 -5.50 14.35
N TYR A 129 15.74 -6.73 13.86
CA TYR A 129 16.19 -7.85 14.69
C TYR A 129 17.57 -7.58 15.30
N PHE A 130 18.53 -7.06 14.52
CA PHE A 130 19.87 -6.78 15.01
C PHE A 130 20.02 -5.44 15.76
N THR A 131 19.37 -4.39 15.27
CA THR A 131 19.55 -3.05 15.85
C THR A 131 18.56 -2.75 16.97
N LEU A 132 17.58 -3.63 17.21
CA LEU A 132 16.50 -3.43 18.18
C LEU A 132 15.69 -2.14 17.95
N GLU A 133 15.61 -1.69 16.69
CA GLU A 133 14.90 -0.46 16.33
C GLU A 133 14.04 -0.65 15.07
N PRO A 134 12.82 -0.08 15.01
CA PRO A 134 11.94 -0.22 13.84
C PRO A 134 12.35 0.75 12.72
N TRP A 135 13.41 0.41 11.98
CA TRP A 135 14.02 1.25 10.94
C TRP A 135 13.06 1.65 9.81
N PHE A 136 12.25 0.71 9.32
CA PHE A 136 11.25 1.02 8.30
C PHE A 136 10.25 2.08 8.79
N CYS A 137 9.72 1.98 10.00
CA CYS A 137 8.87 3.03 10.58
C CYS A 137 9.58 4.38 10.70
N LYS A 138 10.89 4.39 11.00
CA LYS A 138 11.68 5.64 11.05
C LYS A 138 11.79 6.30 9.66
N LEU A 139 11.96 5.52 8.59
CA LEU A 139 12.17 6.03 7.22
C LEU A 139 10.89 6.10 6.38
N CYS A 140 9.75 5.72 6.93
CA CYS A 140 8.52 5.58 6.17
C CYS A 140 8.01 6.92 5.62
N PRO A 141 7.80 7.07 4.29
CA PRO A 141 7.28 8.31 3.71
C PRO A 141 5.85 8.62 4.19
N ALA A 142 5.02 7.61 4.43
CA ALA A 142 3.69 7.81 4.98
C ALA A 142 3.76 8.34 6.42
N GLY A 143 4.69 7.82 7.24
CA GLY A 143 4.90 8.32 8.60
C GLY A 143 5.41 9.76 8.63
N THR A 144 6.30 10.13 7.71
CA THR A 144 6.77 11.52 7.57
C THR A 144 5.61 12.46 7.19
N LEU A 145 4.74 12.03 6.28
CA LEU A 145 3.60 12.83 5.81
C LEU A 145 2.49 12.95 6.85
N GLU A 146 2.11 11.84 7.49
CA GLU A 146 0.96 11.76 8.41
C GLU A 146 1.28 12.19 9.84
N ALA A 147 2.49 11.91 10.34
CA ALA A 147 2.89 12.19 11.71
C ALA A 147 4.06 13.19 11.78
N GLY A 148 5.12 12.97 11.02
CA GLY A 148 6.35 13.77 11.13
C GLY A 148 6.15 15.28 10.91
N ILE A 149 5.52 15.68 9.80
CA ILE A 149 5.28 17.09 9.48
C ILE A 149 4.31 17.75 10.47
N PRO A 150 3.10 17.20 10.74
CA PRO A 150 2.18 17.82 11.70
C PRO A 150 2.77 17.95 13.10
N GLN A 151 3.50 16.94 13.58
CA GLN A 151 4.01 16.90 14.94
C GLN A 151 5.13 17.93 15.18
N VAL A 152 5.97 18.20 14.16
CA VAL A 152 6.98 19.28 14.20
C VAL A 152 6.34 20.67 14.11
N LEU A 153 5.23 20.82 13.36
CA LEU A 153 4.48 22.08 13.26
C LEU A 153 3.73 22.42 14.55
N ILE A 154 3.11 21.43 15.19
CA ILE A 154 2.25 21.61 16.36
C ILE A 154 3.06 21.72 17.66
N HIS A 155 4.19 21.01 17.78
CA HIS A 155 5.00 20.99 19.01
C HIS A 155 6.33 21.75 18.82
N PRO A 156 6.44 23.00 19.32
CA PRO A 156 7.66 23.79 19.27
C PRO A 156 8.94 23.09 19.75
N PRO A 157 8.96 22.29 20.85
CA PRO A 157 10.19 21.66 21.32
C PRO A 157 10.73 20.57 20.37
N LEU A 158 9.88 19.99 19.51
CA LEU A 158 10.34 19.03 18.49
C LEU A 158 11.10 19.70 17.35
N ARG A 159 11.02 21.03 17.20
CA ARG A 159 11.81 21.77 16.19
C ARG A 159 13.30 21.73 16.48
N ASN A 160 13.69 21.62 17.75
CA ASN A 160 15.10 21.48 18.15
C ASN A 160 15.67 20.08 17.87
N LEU A 161 14.79 19.09 17.62
CA LEU A 161 15.13 17.73 17.20
C LEU A 161 15.20 17.59 15.66
N ILE A 162 15.04 18.69 14.91
CA ILE A 162 15.26 18.72 13.46
C ILE A 162 16.75 18.56 13.21
N GLY A 163 17.16 17.30 13.12
CA GLY A 163 18.53 16.91 12.77
C GLY A 163 18.64 16.36 11.35
N PHE A 164 19.83 15.86 11.04
CA PHE A 164 20.17 15.22 9.77
C PHE A 164 19.17 14.12 9.35
N LEU A 165 18.72 13.30 10.31
CA LEU A 165 17.73 12.25 10.05
C LEU A 165 16.39 12.81 9.55
N PHE A 166 15.93 13.95 10.06
CA PHE A 166 14.69 14.57 9.59
C PHE A 166 14.83 15.11 8.16
N ALA A 167 15.98 15.73 7.84
CA ALA A 167 16.28 16.18 6.50
C ALA A 167 16.28 15.02 5.49
N ILE A 168 16.89 13.88 5.85
CA ILE A 168 16.85 12.66 5.03
C ILE A 168 15.40 12.17 4.81
N LYS A 169 14.56 12.16 5.84
CA LYS A 169 13.15 11.75 5.72
C LYS A 169 12.37 12.64 4.75
N ILE A 170 12.58 13.96 4.85
CA ILE A 170 11.95 14.92 3.94
C ILE A 170 12.46 14.74 2.52
N LEU A 171 13.77 14.53 2.33
CA LEU A 171 14.34 14.25 1.02
C LEU A 171 13.73 12.99 0.40
N PHE A 172 13.63 11.89 1.16
CA PHE A 172 12.97 10.67 0.69
C PHE A 172 11.49 10.89 0.36
N LEU A 173 10.77 11.69 1.16
CA LEU A 173 9.37 12.04 0.89
C LEU A 173 9.24 12.83 -0.41
N ILE A 174 10.08 13.84 -0.63
CA ILE A 174 10.07 14.66 -1.86
C ILE A 174 10.39 13.78 -3.07
N LEU A 175 11.46 12.99 -3.00
CA LEU A 175 11.83 12.04 -4.06
C LEU A 175 10.68 11.09 -4.37
N PHE A 176 9.99 10.62 -3.33
CA PHE A 176 8.85 9.73 -3.45
C PHE A 176 7.65 10.39 -4.14
N ILE A 177 7.29 11.62 -3.73
CA ILE A 177 6.19 12.39 -4.33
C ILE A 177 6.47 12.63 -5.81
N VAL A 178 7.66 13.16 -6.12
CA VAL A 178 8.09 13.44 -7.49
C VAL A 178 8.05 12.17 -8.33
N SER A 179 8.65 11.08 -7.85
CA SER A 179 8.70 9.81 -8.59
C SER A 179 7.30 9.20 -8.81
N SER A 180 6.38 9.37 -7.84
CA SER A 180 4.99 8.90 -7.96
C SER A 180 4.18 9.66 -9.01
N MET A 181 4.63 10.84 -9.44
CA MET A 181 4.03 11.56 -10.57
C MET A 181 4.33 10.86 -11.90
N PHE A 182 5.55 10.33 -12.07
CA PHE A 182 5.97 9.65 -13.30
C PHE A 182 5.49 8.19 -13.37
N ILE A 183 5.51 7.49 -12.22
CA ILE A 183 5.26 6.05 -12.13
C ILE A 183 4.04 5.80 -11.24
N SER A 184 3.05 5.10 -11.80
CA SER A 184 1.83 4.73 -11.07
C SER A 184 2.13 3.77 -9.93
N ARG A 185 1.64 4.14 -8.73
CA ARG A 185 1.71 3.32 -7.50
C ARG A 185 3.12 2.82 -7.17
N LEU A 186 4.12 3.70 -7.31
CA LEU A 186 5.53 3.39 -7.08
C LEU A 186 5.77 2.71 -5.73
N PHE A 187 5.27 3.25 -4.62
CA PHE A 187 5.50 2.67 -3.30
C PHE A 187 4.92 1.26 -3.19
N CYS A 188 3.68 1.09 -3.63
CA CYS A 188 2.99 -0.18 -3.54
C CYS A 188 3.62 -1.26 -4.44
N ARG A 189 4.41 -0.85 -5.45
CA ARG A 189 5.13 -1.75 -6.34
C ARG A 189 6.53 -2.09 -5.84
N PHE A 190 7.27 -1.11 -5.33
CA PHE A 190 8.70 -1.25 -5.04
C PHE A 190 9.03 -1.31 -3.55
N ILE A 191 8.32 -0.58 -2.70
CA ILE A 191 8.78 -0.29 -1.33
C ILE A 191 7.88 -0.93 -0.27
N CYS A 192 6.57 -1.05 -0.53
CA CYS A 192 5.58 -1.42 0.48
C CYS A 192 5.73 -2.89 0.93
N PRO A 193 6.15 -3.15 2.19
CA PRO A 193 6.28 -4.51 2.71
C PRO A 193 4.90 -5.15 2.94
N LEU A 194 3.91 -4.37 3.37
CA LEU A 194 2.53 -4.83 3.53
C LEU A 194 1.95 -5.35 2.21
N GLY A 195 2.14 -4.61 1.13
CA GLY A 195 1.72 -5.02 -0.20
C GLY A 195 2.45 -6.27 -0.70
N THR A 196 3.66 -6.54 -0.19
CA THR A 196 4.44 -7.74 -0.51
C THR A 196 3.87 -8.96 0.22
N ILE A 197 3.59 -8.84 1.52
CA ILE A 197 2.92 -9.90 2.31
C ILE A 197 1.57 -10.25 1.67
N LEU A 198 0.72 -9.24 1.42
CA LEU A 198 -0.59 -9.44 0.79
C LEU A 198 -0.50 -9.96 -0.65
N SER A 199 0.62 -9.74 -1.35
CA SER A 199 0.80 -10.23 -2.72
C SER A 199 0.92 -11.74 -2.84
N VAL A 200 1.41 -12.40 -1.81
CA VAL A 200 1.52 -13.86 -1.77
C VAL A 200 0.13 -14.49 -1.82
N PHE A 201 -0.83 -13.87 -1.13
CA PHE A 201 -2.20 -14.37 -1.05
C PHE A 201 -3.02 -14.14 -2.32
N ASN A 202 -2.58 -13.32 -3.28
CA ASN A 202 -3.37 -13.07 -4.49
C ASN A 202 -3.70 -14.34 -5.29
N LYS A 203 -2.84 -15.36 -5.25
CA LYS A 203 -3.08 -16.63 -5.95
C LYS A 203 -4.04 -17.56 -5.22
N ILE A 204 -4.13 -17.44 -3.90
CA ILE A 204 -4.85 -18.38 -3.03
C ILE A 204 -6.18 -17.78 -2.54
N SER A 205 -6.31 -16.46 -2.58
CA SER A 205 -7.44 -15.78 -1.96
C SER A 205 -8.78 -16.15 -2.57
N PHE A 206 -9.82 -16.25 -1.75
CA PHE A 206 -11.20 -16.51 -2.16
C PHE A 206 -11.69 -15.55 -3.24
N TYR A 207 -11.44 -14.26 -3.05
CA TYR A 207 -11.72 -13.25 -4.05
C TYR A 207 -10.65 -13.25 -5.13
N HIS A 208 -10.98 -13.73 -6.33
CA HIS A 208 -10.04 -13.81 -7.45
C HIS A 208 -10.64 -13.26 -8.74
N LEU A 209 -9.77 -12.93 -9.69
CA LEU A 209 -10.15 -12.48 -11.03
C LEU A 209 -10.10 -13.65 -12.00
N GLU A 210 -11.13 -13.78 -12.83
CA GLU A 210 -11.22 -14.79 -13.89
C GLU A 210 -11.37 -14.11 -15.24
N VAL A 211 -10.73 -14.68 -16.27
CA VAL A 211 -10.85 -14.22 -17.66
C VAL A 211 -11.77 -15.21 -18.36
N LYS A 212 -12.82 -14.70 -19.01
CA LYS A 212 -13.77 -15.53 -19.75
C LYS A 212 -13.07 -16.26 -20.89
N PRO A 213 -13.50 -17.50 -21.21
CA PRO A 213 -12.97 -18.23 -22.37
C PRO A 213 -13.24 -17.51 -23.70
N THR A 214 -14.26 -16.63 -23.75
CA THR A 214 -14.59 -15.77 -24.90
C THR A 214 -13.61 -14.61 -25.12
N CYS A 215 -12.52 -14.53 -24.34
CA CYS A 215 -11.58 -13.41 -24.44
C CYS A 215 -10.78 -13.47 -25.76
N PRO A 216 -10.88 -12.44 -26.63
CA PRO A 216 -10.11 -12.40 -27.89
C PRO A 216 -8.63 -12.04 -27.67
N SER A 217 -8.12 -12.16 -26.43
CA SER A 217 -6.75 -11.78 -26.04
C SER A 217 -6.34 -10.36 -26.45
N CYS A 218 -7.29 -9.41 -26.43
CA CYS A 218 -6.98 -8.02 -26.73
C CYS A 218 -6.09 -7.41 -25.63
N SER A 219 -5.10 -6.58 -26.02
CA SER A 219 -4.18 -5.92 -25.08
C SER A 219 -4.80 -4.73 -24.32
N LEU A 220 -6.12 -4.58 -24.36
CA LEU A 220 -6.85 -3.46 -23.76
C LEU A 220 -6.73 -3.44 -22.22
N CYS A 221 -6.79 -4.62 -21.59
CA CYS A 221 -6.63 -4.77 -20.13
C CYS A 221 -5.22 -4.38 -19.67
N LYS A 222 -4.17 -4.80 -20.41
CA LYS A 222 -2.76 -4.47 -20.13
C LYS A 222 -2.52 -2.97 -20.23
N THR A 223 -3.01 -2.33 -21.29
CA THR A 223 -2.79 -0.89 -21.53
C THR A 223 -3.45 0.01 -20.49
N LYS A 224 -4.55 -0.42 -19.86
CA LYS A 224 -5.23 0.32 -18.79
C LYS A 224 -4.79 -0.08 -17.38
N CYS A 225 -4.04 -1.16 -17.21
CA CYS A 225 -3.62 -1.60 -15.90
C CYS A 225 -2.60 -0.64 -15.28
N PRO A 226 -2.84 -0.06 -14.09
CA PRO A 226 -1.92 0.88 -13.46
C PRO A 226 -0.60 0.23 -13.02
N VAL A 227 -0.56 -1.10 -12.91
CA VAL A 227 0.64 -1.86 -12.50
C VAL A 227 1.25 -2.67 -13.65
N ASN A 228 0.80 -2.44 -14.90
CA ASN A 228 1.36 -3.05 -16.11
C ASN A 228 1.49 -4.60 -16.05
N ILE A 229 0.39 -5.29 -15.71
CA ILE A 229 0.34 -6.77 -15.72
C ILE A 229 -0.37 -7.30 -16.96
N GLU A 230 0.01 -8.50 -17.40
CA GLU A 230 -0.67 -9.24 -18.46
C GLU A 230 -1.89 -9.99 -17.91
N VAL A 231 -3.00 -9.26 -17.73
CA VAL A 231 -4.24 -9.80 -17.12
C VAL A 231 -4.78 -11.02 -17.86
N ASN A 232 -4.59 -11.11 -19.18
CA ASN A 232 -5.07 -12.24 -19.98
C ASN A 232 -4.36 -13.56 -19.66
N LYS A 233 -3.09 -13.50 -19.21
CA LYS A 233 -2.30 -14.70 -18.88
C LYS A 233 -2.31 -15.01 -17.39
N ASP A 234 -2.13 -13.98 -16.56
CA ASP A 234 -2.08 -14.11 -15.10
C ASP A 234 -2.92 -13.02 -14.43
N PRO A 235 -4.26 -13.18 -14.38
CA PRO A 235 -5.16 -12.19 -13.80
C PRO A 235 -4.95 -12.01 -12.28
N ASN A 236 -4.41 -13.03 -11.61
CA ASN A 236 -4.14 -13.05 -10.17
C ASN A 236 -2.65 -12.92 -9.83
N SER A 237 -1.89 -12.26 -10.71
CA SER A 237 -0.48 -11.96 -10.47
C SER A 237 -0.26 -11.32 -9.09
N PRO A 238 0.86 -11.62 -8.38
CA PRO A 238 1.21 -10.97 -7.13
C PRO A 238 1.25 -9.43 -7.20
N HIS A 239 1.45 -8.86 -8.40
CA HIS A 239 1.43 -7.41 -8.59
C HIS A 239 0.02 -6.81 -8.71
N CYS A 240 -1.00 -7.65 -8.94
CA CYS A 240 -2.38 -7.21 -9.07
C CYS A 240 -2.88 -6.60 -7.77
N ILE A 241 -3.38 -5.36 -7.84
CA ILE A 241 -3.99 -4.64 -6.71
C ILE A 241 -5.52 -4.73 -6.71
N ARG A 242 -6.10 -5.54 -7.61
CA ARG A 242 -7.55 -5.74 -7.75
C ARG A 242 -8.35 -4.44 -7.86
N CYS A 243 -7.84 -3.51 -8.66
CA CYS A 243 -8.42 -2.19 -8.86
C CYS A 243 -9.63 -2.16 -9.82
N HIS A 244 -9.92 -3.29 -10.49
CA HIS A 244 -11.00 -3.47 -11.47
C HIS A 244 -10.94 -2.56 -12.72
N GLU A 245 -9.83 -1.86 -12.97
CA GLU A 245 -9.68 -1.09 -14.21
C GLU A 245 -9.63 -1.98 -15.47
N CYS A 246 -9.27 -3.25 -15.30
CA CYS A 246 -9.25 -4.26 -16.37
C CYS A 246 -10.64 -4.70 -16.83
N PHE A 247 -11.73 -4.39 -16.11
CA PHE A 247 -13.11 -4.77 -16.49
C PHE A 247 -13.64 -3.99 -17.69
N ILE A 248 -12.83 -3.10 -18.27
CA ILE A 248 -13.17 -2.25 -19.41
C ILE A 248 -13.59 -3.04 -20.66
N CYS A 249 -13.00 -4.22 -20.91
CA CYS A 249 -13.35 -5.07 -22.05
C CYS A 249 -14.56 -5.99 -21.79
N GLY A 250 -15.04 -6.08 -20.54
CA GLY A 250 -16.12 -7.00 -20.16
C GLY A 250 -15.77 -8.49 -20.14
N GLN A 251 -14.54 -8.85 -20.49
CA GLN A 251 -14.06 -10.24 -20.52
C GLN A 251 -13.36 -10.67 -19.21
N VAL A 252 -13.11 -9.72 -18.31
CA VAL A 252 -12.53 -9.99 -16.99
C VAL A 252 -13.62 -9.76 -15.96
N GLU A 253 -13.83 -10.73 -15.08
CA GLU A 253 -14.77 -10.66 -13.97
C GLU A 253 -14.13 -11.11 -12.66
N TRP A 254 -14.83 -10.87 -11.57
CA TRP A 254 -14.43 -11.34 -10.25
C TRP A 254 -15.29 -12.54 -9.87
N LYS A 255 -14.70 -13.47 -9.12
CA LYS A 255 -15.37 -14.67 -8.63
C LYS A 255 -14.96 -14.93 -7.20
N ILE A 256 -15.88 -15.50 -6.44
CA ILE A 256 -15.62 -16.03 -5.10
C ILE A 256 -15.46 -17.53 -5.25
N LYS A 257 -14.34 -18.06 -4.77
CA LYS A 257 -14.09 -19.49 -4.73
C LYS A 257 -14.92 -20.17 -3.62
#